data_AF-A0A1D6MMV9-F1
#
_entry.id   AF-A0A1D6MMV9-F1
#
_cell.length_a   1.000
_cell.length_b   1.000
_cell.length_c   1.000
_cell.angle_alpha   90.00
_cell.angle_beta   90.00
_cell.angle_gamma   90.00
#
_symmetry.space_group_name_H-M   'P 1'
#
loop_
_entity.id
_entity.type
_entity.pdbx_description
1 polymer ?
#
loop_
_entity_poly.entity_id
_entity_poly.type
_entity_poly.pdbx_seq_one_letter_code
_entity_poly.pdbx_strand_id
1 'polypeptide(L)'
;MRVVRVLTVRSVPGEAPACTDRHGVPALVFSDRGYTGNYFHAFTDVILPLFLTARQYAGEVRLLVTDLQAWWVGKFAPVFRSISNYELVDLDRDPRVHCFRHVQVGLTSHDDFSIDPRRAPNGYSMLDFTGFMRAAYGLPRGDVAAAAGPSSKRRPRLLLIARARTRRFVNAEEIVRGAEKLGFEVVVSEGTHEVAPFAELANSCDAIMGVHGAGLTNMVFVPTGGVVIQVVPLGGLEFVAGYFRGPSRDMGLRYLEYRITPEESTLINQYPRDHPIFTDPNGIKSKGWESLKDAYLDKQDVSLDMKRFRPTLKKAIAHIRKARAKANAGGGGNN
;
A
#
# COMPACT_ATOMS: atom_id res chain seq x y z
N MET A 1 0.69 -2.01 -22.33
CA MET A 1 1.71 -2.98 -21.85
C MET A 1 1.09 -4.37 -21.90
N ARG A 2 1.63 -5.28 -22.72
CA ARG A 2 1.24 -6.70 -22.80
C ARG A 2 2.38 -7.53 -22.21
N VAL A 3 2.49 -7.58 -20.88
CA VAL A 3 3.57 -8.31 -20.22
C VAL A 3 3.03 -9.26 -19.16
N VAL A 4 1.93 -9.95 -19.51
CA VAL A 4 1.37 -11.06 -18.74
C VAL A 4 1.14 -12.19 -19.73
N ARG A 5 1.71 -13.36 -19.44
CA ARG A 5 1.54 -14.57 -20.24
C ARG A 5 0.16 -15.17 -20.03
N VAL A 6 -0.43 -15.71 -21.10
CA VAL A 6 -1.61 -16.57 -20.99
C VAL A 6 -1.17 -17.98 -20.62
N LEU A 7 -1.64 -18.47 -19.47
CA LEU A 7 -1.52 -19.88 -19.10
C LEU A 7 -2.75 -20.64 -19.56
N THR A 8 -2.55 -21.78 -20.23
CA THR A 8 -3.66 -22.63 -20.67
C THR A 8 -3.79 -23.83 -19.74
N VAL A 9 -4.95 -23.97 -19.11
CA VAL A 9 -5.30 -25.18 -18.35
C VAL A 9 -6.04 -26.11 -19.30
N ARG A 10 -5.56 -27.35 -19.45
CA ARG A 10 -6.17 -28.36 -20.34
C ARG A 10 -6.38 -29.65 -19.59
N SER A 11 -7.55 -30.24 -19.77
CA SER A 11 -7.74 -31.66 -19.50
C SER A 11 -7.12 -32.45 -20.65
N VAL A 12 -6.25 -33.40 -20.35
CA VAL A 12 -5.62 -34.26 -21.36
C VAL A 12 -6.36 -35.60 -21.43
N PRO A 13 -6.89 -36.01 -22.59
CA PRO A 13 -7.66 -37.25 -22.74
C PRO A 13 -6.79 -38.53 -22.87
N GLY A 14 -5.48 -38.44 -22.59
CA GLY A 14 -4.51 -39.55 -22.68
C GLY A 14 -3.51 -39.54 -21.53
N GLU A 15 -2.41 -40.29 -21.64
CA GLU A 15 -1.37 -40.31 -20.60
C GLU A 15 -0.73 -38.93 -20.44
N ALA A 16 -0.97 -38.29 -19.29
CA ALA A 16 -0.23 -37.11 -18.89
C ALA A 16 1.26 -37.45 -18.75
N PRO A 17 2.18 -36.48 -18.98
CA PRO A 17 3.60 -36.70 -18.74
C PRO A 17 3.84 -37.30 -17.36
N ALA A 18 4.76 -38.27 -17.28
CA ALA A 18 5.13 -38.87 -16.01
C ALA A 18 5.64 -37.79 -15.04
N CYS A 19 5.18 -37.84 -13.80
CA CYS A 19 5.61 -36.91 -12.76
C CYS A 19 7.11 -37.07 -12.52
N THR A 20 7.87 -35.99 -12.68
CA THR A 20 9.23 -35.91 -12.17
C THR A 20 9.21 -35.80 -10.65
N ASP A 21 8.35 -34.91 -10.13
CA ASP A 21 8.17 -34.67 -8.70
C ASP A 21 6.70 -34.80 -8.32
N ARG A 22 6.43 -35.44 -7.19
CA ARG A 22 5.07 -35.55 -6.61
C ARG A 22 5.02 -34.78 -5.30
N HIS A 23 4.03 -33.92 -5.16
CA HIS A 23 3.88 -33.05 -3.99
C HIS A 23 2.61 -33.40 -3.20
N GLY A 24 2.75 -33.49 -1.88
CA GLY A 24 1.64 -33.76 -0.96
C GLY A 24 0.83 -32.52 -0.55
N VAL A 25 1.37 -31.33 -0.81
CA VAL A 25 0.76 -30.02 -0.50
C VAL A 25 0.12 -29.41 -1.75
N PRO A 26 -0.83 -28.46 -1.61
CA PRO A 26 -1.38 -27.73 -2.75
C PRO A 26 -0.34 -26.84 -3.44
N ALA A 27 -0.65 -26.46 -4.68
CA ALA A 27 0.09 -25.49 -5.47
C ALA A 27 -0.76 -24.25 -5.78
N LEU A 28 -0.11 -23.10 -5.80
CA LEU A 28 -0.69 -21.84 -6.26
C LEU A 28 0.12 -21.31 -7.46
N VAL A 29 -0.54 -21.18 -8.60
CA VAL A 29 0.05 -20.66 -9.84
C VAL A 29 -0.33 -19.19 -10.01
N PHE A 30 0.64 -18.30 -10.16
CA PHE A 30 0.39 -16.88 -10.43
C PHE A 30 1.54 -16.24 -11.22
N SER A 31 1.31 -15.01 -11.70
CA SER A 31 2.34 -14.20 -12.36
C SER A 31 2.77 -13.06 -11.44
N ASP A 32 4.07 -12.75 -11.41
CA ASP A 32 4.60 -11.60 -10.67
C ASP A 32 4.81 -10.35 -11.55
N ARG A 33 4.30 -10.36 -12.79
CA ARG A 33 4.52 -9.31 -13.80
C ARG A 33 3.29 -8.42 -13.99
N GLY A 34 3.08 -7.84 -15.18
CA GLY A 34 2.08 -6.79 -15.39
C GLY A 34 2.55 -5.42 -14.88
N TYR A 35 1.80 -4.81 -13.95
CA TYR A 35 2.09 -3.47 -13.42
C TYR A 35 2.88 -3.47 -12.10
N THR A 36 3.32 -4.64 -11.63
CA THR A 36 3.97 -4.87 -10.33
C THR A 36 5.32 -4.16 -10.13
N GLY A 37 5.88 -3.54 -11.17
CA GLY A 37 6.98 -2.58 -11.03
C GLY A 37 6.56 -1.30 -10.31
N ASN A 38 5.27 -0.95 -10.33
CA ASN A 38 4.69 0.09 -9.50
C ASN A 38 4.38 -0.47 -8.11
N TYR A 39 4.79 0.23 -7.06
CA TYR A 39 4.66 -0.25 -5.68
C TYR A 39 3.23 -0.46 -5.20
N PHE A 40 2.25 0.32 -5.70
CA PHE A 40 0.84 0.09 -5.40
C PHE A 40 0.39 -1.24 -6.01
N HIS A 41 0.65 -1.43 -7.31
CA HIS A 41 0.33 -2.66 -8.03
C HIS A 41 1.05 -3.91 -7.50
N ALA A 42 2.28 -3.78 -6.99
CA ALA A 42 2.94 -4.87 -6.29
C ALA A 42 2.08 -5.38 -5.12
N PHE A 43 1.45 -4.47 -4.36
CA PHE A 43 0.57 -4.83 -3.25
C PHE A 43 -0.80 -5.30 -3.71
N THR A 44 -1.46 -4.54 -4.58
CA THR A 44 -2.85 -4.80 -4.98
C THR A 44 -3.01 -5.99 -5.90
N ASP A 45 -2.06 -6.21 -6.80
CA ASP A 45 -2.19 -7.23 -7.85
C ASP A 45 -1.57 -8.56 -7.41
N VAL A 46 -0.60 -8.54 -6.48
CA VAL A 46 0.12 -9.75 -6.04
C VAL A 46 0.17 -9.93 -4.53
N ILE A 47 0.79 -9.04 -3.75
CA ILE A 47 1.10 -9.34 -2.33
C ILE A 47 -0.16 -9.55 -1.48
N LEU A 48 -1.17 -8.68 -1.60
CA LEU A 48 -2.44 -8.83 -0.88
C LEU A 48 -3.25 -10.04 -1.37
N PRO A 49 -3.49 -10.23 -2.69
CA PRO A 49 -4.13 -11.43 -3.20
C PRO A 49 -3.40 -12.74 -2.84
N LEU A 50 -2.07 -12.72 -2.81
CA LEU A 50 -1.25 -13.86 -2.43
C LEU A 50 -1.46 -14.21 -0.95
N PHE A 51 -1.44 -13.23 -0.05
CA PHE A 51 -1.81 -13.44 1.34
C PHE A 51 -3.22 -14.04 1.45
N LEU A 52 -4.21 -13.42 0.81
CA LEU A 52 -5.61 -13.83 0.87
C LEU A 52 -5.80 -15.27 0.39
N THR A 53 -5.06 -15.68 -0.64
CA THR A 53 -5.17 -17.01 -1.24
C THR A 53 -4.40 -18.06 -0.45
N ALA A 54 -3.14 -17.77 -0.08
CA ALA A 54 -2.20 -18.77 0.41
C ALA A 54 -2.20 -18.91 1.93
N ARG A 55 -2.62 -17.88 2.69
CA ARG A 55 -2.48 -17.87 4.15
C ARG A 55 -3.24 -19.01 4.84
N GLN A 56 -4.35 -19.46 4.25
CA GLN A 56 -5.14 -20.59 4.75
C GLN A 56 -4.36 -21.91 4.85
N TYR A 57 -3.27 -22.06 4.09
CA TYR A 57 -2.45 -23.27 4.09
C TYR A 57 -1.32 -23.23 5.13
N ALA A 58 -1.19 -22.15 5.90
CA ALA A 58 -0.23 -22.04 7.00
C ALA A 58 1.23 -22.41 6.64
N GLY A 59 1.69 -22.03 5.44
CA GLY A 59 3.02 -22.37 4.92
C GLY A 59 3.06 -23.63 4.05
N GLU A 60 2.06 -24.51 4.16
CA GLU A 60 1.96 -25.77 3.43
C GLU A 60 1.36 -25.60 2.03
N VAL A 61 1.98 -24.75 1.21
CA VAL A 61 1.59 -24.50 -0.18
C VAL A 61 2.82 -24.18 -1.01
N ARG A 62 2.97 -24.79 -2.19
CA ARG A 62 4.03 -24.42 -3.13
C ARG A 62 3.60 -23.27 -4.03
N LEU A 63 4.49 -22.32 -4.24
CA LEU A 63 4.26 -21.17 -5.11
C LEU A 63 4.94 -21.40 -6.46
N LEU A 64 4.13 -21.45 -7.52
CA LEU A 64 4.58 -21.70 -8.88
C LEU A 64 4.37 -20.41 -9.67
N VAL A 65 5.46 -19.75 -10.03
CA VAL A 65 5.41 -18.39 -10.58
C VAL A 65 5.77 -18.44 -12.05
N THR A 66 4.91 -17.90 -12.91
CA THR A 66 5.23 -17.60 -14.31
C THR A 66 5.61 -16.13 -14.44
N ASP A 67 6.32 -15.79 -15.50
CA ASP A 67 6.89 -14.46 -15.75
C ASP A 67 7.84 -13.99 -14.63
N LEU A 68 8.44 -14.91 -13.88
CA LEU A 68 9.15 -14.64 -12.62
C LEU A 68 10.26 -13.59 -12.80
N GLN A 69 10.21 -12.57 -11.96
CA GLN A 69 11.19 -11.50 -11.88
C GLN A 69 12.02 -11.65 -10.61
N ALA A 70 13.22 -12.25 -10.72
CA ALA A 70 14.08 -12.53 -9.57
C ALA A 70 14.38 -11.30 -8.68
N TRP A 71 14.56 -10.11 -9.27
CA TRP A 71 14.74 -8.86 -8.53
C TRP A 71 13.51 -8.49 -7.69
N TRP A 72 12.31 -8.77 -8.19
CA TRP A 72 11.04 -8.46 -7.54
C TRP A 72 10.75 -9.47 -6.42
N VAL A 73 11.02 -10.76 -6.66
CA VAL A 73 10.99 -11.80 -5.62
C VAL A 73 11.97 -11.46 -4.50
N GLY A 74 13.19 -11.03 -4.83
CA GLY A 74 14.20 -10.59 -3.85
C GLY A 74 13.70 -9.42 -3.00
N LYS A 75 13.09 -8.41 -3.63
CA LYS A 75 12.51 -7.24 -2.95
C LYS A 75 11.44 -7.60 -1.92
N PHE A 76 10.64 -8.65 -2.17
CA PHE A 76 9.57 -9.12 -1.27
C PHE A 76 9.91 -10.46 -0.59
N ALA A 77 11.19 -10.85 -0.54
CA ALA A 77 11.61 -12.14 0.00
C ALA A 77 11.07 -12.44 1.42
N PRO A 78 10.99 -11.46 2.37
CA PRO A 78 10.39 -11.71 3.68
C PRO A 78 8.92 -12.13 3.61
N VAL A 79 8.14 -11.58 2.66
CA VAL A 79 6.74 -11.96 2.44
C VAL A 79 6.67 -13.40 1.95
N PHE A 80 7.42 -13.73 0.89
CA PHE A 80 7.40 -15.06 0.30
C PHE A 80 7.77 -16.16 1.31
N ARG A 81 8.84 -15.94 2.09
CA ARG A 81 9.26 -16.85 3.16
C ARG A 81 8.25 -16.97 4.29
N SER A 82 7.38 -15.99 4.48
CA SER A 82 6.33 -16.02 5.52
C SER A 82 5.03 -16.66 5.01
N ILE A 83 4.86 -16.81 3.69
CA ILE A 83 3.67 -17.39 3.06
C ILE A 83 3.85 -18.89 2.80
N SER A 84 5.06 -19.32 2.42
CA SER A 84 5.35 -20.71 2.04
C SER A 84 6.61 -21.21 2.72
N ASN A 85 6.57 -22.46 3.18
CA ASN A 85 7.72 -23.20 3.70
C ASN A 85 8.62 -23.76 2.59
N TYR A 86 8.25 -23.56 1.32
CA TYR A 86 8.91 -24.12 0.15
C TYR A 86 9.52 -23.03 -0.72
N GLU A 87 10.58 -23.39 -1.46
CA GLU A 87 11.13 -22.51 -2.49
C GLU A 87 10.12 -22.27 -3.62
N LEU A 88 10.17 -21.06 -4.19
CA LEU A 88 9.38 -20.70 -5.35
C LEU A 88 9.87 -21.50 -6.56
N VAL A 89 8.92 -21.97 -7.35
CA VAL A 89 9.22 -22.64 -8.63
C VAL A 89 9.02 -21.63 -9.76
N ASP A 90 10.08 -21.37 -10.53
CA ASP A 90 10.00 -20.62 -11.78
C ASP A 90 9.44 -21.54 -12.88
N LEU A 91 8.14 -21.42 -13.15
CA LEU A 91 7.44 -22.26 -14.12
C LEU A 91 7.97 -22.10 -15.55
N ASP A 92 8.62 -20.99 -15.86
CA ASP A 92 9.11 -20.74 -17.22
C ASP A 92 10.49 -21.36 -17.47
N ARG A 93 11.21 -21.72 -16.39
CA ARG A 93 12.57 -22.24 -16.45
C ARG A 93 12.73 -23.64 -15.86
N ASP A 94 11.76 -24.13 -15.09
CA ASP A 94 11.79 -25.47 -14.53
C ASP A 94 11.33 -26.51 -15.58
N PRO A 95 12.21 -27.42 -16.05
CA PRO A 95 11.84 -28.41 -17.06
C PRO A 95 11.07 -29.61 -16.48
N ARG A 96 10.86 -29.67 -15.17
CA ARG A 96 10.29 -30.83 -14.48
C ARG A 96 8.76 -30.84 -14.55
N VAL A 97 8.19 -32.04 -14.51
CA VAL A 97 6.74 -32.23 -14.38
C VAL A 97 6.39 -32.35 -12.90
N HIS A 98 5.80 -31.29 -12.35
CA HIS A 98 5.32 -31.29 -10.97
C HIS A 98 3.86 -31.73 -10.88
N CYS A 99 3.61 -32.79 -10.12
CA CYS A 99 2.27 -33.33 -9.91
C CYS A 99 1.74 -32.98 -8.51
N PHE A 100 0.52 -32.47 -8.47
CA PHE A 100 -0.18 -32.07 -7.26
C PHE A 100 -1.57 -32.69 -7.23
N ARG A 101 -2.11 -32.93 -6.04
CA ARG A 101 -3.52 -33.31 -5.89
C ARG A 101 -4.47 -32.12 -6.03
N HIS A 102 -3.98 -30.92 -5.72
CA HIS A 102 -4.75 -29.69 -5.81
C HIS A 102 -3.86 -28.55 -6.31
N VAL A 103 -4.34 -27.85 -7.33
CA VAL A 103 -3.68 -26.66 -7.88
C VAL A 103 -4.74 -25.57 -8.02
N GLN A 104 -4.47 -24.40 -7.46
CA GLN A 104 -5.21 -23.19 -7.77
C GLN A 104 -4.43 -22.39 -8.81
N VAL A 105 -5.10 -21.97 -9.89
CA VAL A 105 -4.53 -21.10 -10.91
C VAL A 105 -5.14 -19.71 -10.76
N GLY A 106 -4.29 -18.72 -10.49
CA GLY A 106 -4.67 -17.34 -10.20
C GLY A 106 -4.85 -17.06 -8.71
N LEU A 107 -4.64 -15.79 -8.35
CA LEU A 107 -4.83 -15.29 -6.99
C LEU A 107 -6.28 -14.80 -6.79
N THR A 108 -6.79 -14.95 -5.59
CA THR A 108 -8.08 -14.39 -5.17
C THR A 108 -7.94 -12.93 -4.80
N SER A 109 -8.79 -12.06 -5.36
CA SER A 109 -8.92 -10.66 -4.98
C SER A 109 -10.39 -10.30 -4.74
N HIS A 110 -10.65 -9.42 -3.77
CA HIS A 110 -12.00 -8.98 -3.41
C HIS A 110 -12.32 -7.57 -3.90
N ASP A 111 -11.31 -6.70 -3.87
CA ASP A 111 -11.35 -5.27 -4.21
C ASP A 111 -9.90 -4.83 -4.51
N ASP A 112 -9.68 -3.61 -5.01
CA ASP A 112 -8.35 -3.17 -5.45
C ASP A 112 -7.31 -3.22 -4.32
N PHE A 113 -7.64 -2.75 -3.11
CA PHE A 113 -6.70 -2.79 -1.98
C PHE A 113 -7.37 -3.09 -0.64
N SER A 114 -8.38 -3.96 -0.64
CA SER A 114 -9.06 -4.39 0.58
C SER A 114 -9.44 -5.88 0.55
N ILE A 115 -9.78 -6.40 1.73
CA ILE A 115 -10.30 -7.75 1.92
C ILE A 115 -11.71 -7.62 2.49
N ASP A 116 -12.71 -8.18 1.81
CA ASP A 116 -14.02 -8.46 2.43
C ASP A 116 -13.93 -9.73 3.31
N PRO A 117 -14.02 -9.63 4.65
CA PRO A 117 -13.86 -10.77 5.54
C PRO A 117 -14.98 -11.81 5.38
N ARG A 118 -16.15 -11.42 4.86
CA ARG A 118 -17.28 -12.35 4.65
C ARG A 118 -17.04 -13.33 3.50
N ARG A 119 -16.10 -12.99 2.60
CA ARG A 119 -15.71 -13.79 1.43
C ARG A 119 -14.36 -14.48 1.62
N ALA A 120 -13.58 -14.04 2.61
CA ALA A 120 -12.21 -14.50 2.81
C ALA A 120 -12.18 -15.90 3.46
N PRO A 121 -11.24 -16.77 3.06
CA PRO A 121 -11.00 -18.00 3.80
C PRO A 121 -10.63 -17.63 5.25
N ASN A 122 -11.16 -18.38 6.22
CA ASN A 122 -10.95 -18.15 7.65
C ASN A 122 -11.33 -16.74 8.15
N GLY A 123 -12.13 -15.98 7.40
CA GLY A 123 -12.57 -14.64 7.80
C GLY A 123 -11.45 -13.59 7.84
N TYR A 124 -10.36 -13.78 7.09
CA TYR A 124 -9.26 -12.83 7.07
C TYR A 124 -9.70 -11.41 6.71
N SER A 125 -9.04 -10.43 7.31
CA SER A 125 -9.30 -8.99 7.16
C SER A 125 -8.03 -8.22 6.80
N MET A 126 -8.18 -6.92 6.54
CA MET A 126 -7.03 -6.02 6.38
C MET A 126 -6.21 -5.87 7.68
N LEU A 127 -6.79 -6.13 8.86
CA LEU A 127 -6.02 -6.18 10.11
C LEU A 127 -5.12 -7.42 10.16
N ASP A 128 -5.58 -8.56 9.67
CA ASP A 128 -4.77 -9.78 9.56
C ASP A 128 -3.65 -9.60 8.55
N PHE A 129 -3.94 -8.98 7.40
CA PHE A 129 -2.94 -8.67 6.39
C PHE A 129 -1.84 -7.74 6.93
N THR A 130 -2.22 -6.62 7.56
CA THR A 130 -1.22 -5.70 8.15
C THR A 130 -0.45 -6.36 9.30
N GLY A 131 -1.09 -7.20 10.10
CA GLY A 131 -0.43 -8.03 11.12
C GLY A 131 0.59 -8.99 10.52
N PHE A 132 0.23 -9.69 9.46
CA PHE A 132 1.12 -10.57 8.70
C PHE A 132 2.31 -9.80 8.12
N MET A 133 2.06 -8.65 7.48
CA MET A 133 3.12 -7.82 6.92
C MET A 133 4.08 -7.32 8.00
N ARG A 134 3.57 -6.92 9.17
CA ARG A 134 4.44 -6.57 10.31
C ARG A 134 5.29 -7.75 10.76
N ALA A 135 4.71 -8.94 10.91
CA ALA A 135 5.44 -10.14 11.31
C ALA A 135 6.52 -10.52 10.29
N ALA A 136 6.19 -10.50 9.00
CA ALA A 136 7.11 -10.83 7.91
C ALA A 136 8.35 -9.93 7.88
N TYR A 137 8.20 -8.66 8.28
CA TYR A 137 9.30 -7.68 8.33
C TYR A 137 9.85 -7.45 9.76
N GLY A 138 9.45 -8.25 10.76
CA GLY A 138 9.96 -8.13 12.13
C GLY A 138 9.59 -6.82 12.84
N LEU A 139 8.44 -6.23 12.50
CA LEU A 139 8.03 -4.90 12.95
C LEU A 139 7.24 -4.97 14.27
N PRO A 140 7.72 -4.35 15.36
CA PRO A 140 7.16 -4.55 16.69
C PRO A 140 5.90 -3.73 16.99
N ARG A 141 5.63 -2.62 16.28
CA ARG A 141 4.52 -1.72 16.64
C ARG A 141 3.21 -2.13 15.95
N GLY A 142 2.32 -2.76 16.70
CA GLY A 142 0.96 -3.10 16.24
C GLY A 142 -0.08 -2.00 16.41
N ASP A 143 0.10 -1.12 17.40
CA ASP A 143 -0.82 -0.05 17.78
C ASP A 143 -0.02 1.22 18.15
N VAL A 144 -0.52 2.40 17.76
CA VAL A 144 0.08 3.70 18.12
C VAL A 144 0.16 3.92 19.63
N ALA A 145 -0.70 3.26 20.40
CA ALA A 145 -0.73 3.29 21.85
C ALA A 145 0.28 2.35 22.49
N ALA A 146 0.60 1.20 21.88
CA ALA A 146 1.55 0.23 22.45
C ALA A 146 2.98 0.78 22.59
N ALA A 147 3.32 1.84 21.84
CA ALA A 147 4.61 2.53 21.97
C ALA A 147 4.61 3.68 22.99
N ALA A 148 3.47 3.96 23.64
CA ALA A 148 3.43 4.86 24.77
C ALA A 148 3.83 4.08 26.03
N GLY A 149 5.11 4.14 26.40
CA GLY A 149 5.47 3.94 27.80
C GLY A 149 4.69 4.90 28.71
N PRO A 150 4.73 4.74 30.04
CA PRO A 150 3.87 5.46 31.00
C PRO A 150 3.89 7.00 30.92
N SER A 151 4.82 7.61 30.16
CA SER A 151 4.77 9.02 29.78
C SER A 151 4.00 9.27 28.47
N SER A 152 2.72 9.63 28.57
CA SER A 152 1.85 10.11 27.48
C SER A 152 2.28 11.43 26.79
N LYS A 153 3.54 11.85 26.96
CA LYS A 153 4.07 13.16 26.54
C LYS A 153 4.83 13.15 25.19
N ARG A 154 5.08 11.99 24.58
CA ARG A 154 5.84 11.92 23.32
C ARG A 154 5.05 12.53 22.16
N ARG A 155 5.69 13.43 21.41
CA ARG A 155 5.12 14.03 20.19
C ARG A 155 4.74 12.93 19.17
N PRO A 156 3.58 13.01 18.52
CA PRO A 156 3.27 12.13 17.39
C PRO A 156 4.33 12.25 16.29
N ARG A 157 4.71 11.14 15.67
CA ARG A 157 5.65 11.11 14.54
C ARG A 157 4.90 11.08 13.21
N LEU A 158 5.26 11.99 12.31
CA LEU A 158 4.69 12.11 10.98
C LEU A 158 5.74 11.73 9.93
N LEU A 159 5.48 10.67 9.16
CA LEU A 159 6.22 10.39 7.93
C LEU A 159 5.67 11.25 6.80
N LEU A 160 6.49 12.17 6.29
CA LEU A 160 6.20 12.94 5.06
C LEU A 160 6.87 12.26 3.86
N ILE A 161 6.06 11.73 2.95
CA ILE A 161 6.52 11.16 1.68
C ILE A 161 6.82 12.31 0.71
N ALA A 162 8.09 12.62 0.54
CA ALA A 162 8.58 13.68 -0.33
C ALA A 162 9.09 13.08 -1.65
N ARG A 163 8.22 12.97 -2.65
CA ARG A 163 8.54 12.43 -3.98
C ARG A 163 9.58 13.31 -4.69
N ALA A 164 10.56 12.75 -5.41
CA ALA A 164 11.54 13.57 -6.16
C ALA A 164 11.22 13.77 -7.66
N ARG A 165 10.29 13.00 -8.25
CA ARG A 165 9.99 13.06 -9.70
C ARG A 165 8.71 13.82 -10.06
N THR A 166 7.54 13.27 -9.70
CA THR A 166 6.23 13.88 -10.01
C THR A 166 5.41 14.07 -8.75
N ARG A 167 4.39 14.93 -8.79
CA ARG A 167 3.52 15.31 -7.65
C ARG A 167 4.31 15.52 -6.36
N ARG A 168 5.39 16.29 -6.48
CA ARG A 168 6.32 16.62 -5.40
C ARG A 168 5.71 17.69 -4.51
N PHE A 169 6.18 17.76 -3.28
CA PHE A 169 5.97 18.95 -2.46
C PHE A 169 7.08 19.95 -2.75
N VAL A 170 6.77 21.07 -3.41
CA VAL A 170 7.77 22.11 -3.72
C VAL A 170 8.11 22.99 -2.52
N ASN A 171 7.27 22.98 -1.48
CA ASN A 171 7.51 23.66 -0.20
C ASN A 171 7.65 22.68 0.98
N ALA A 172 8.31 21.54 0.76
CA ALA A 172 8.47 20.48 1.77
C ALA A 172 9.01 21.00 3.12
N GLU A 173 10.00 21.90 3.11
CA GLU A 173 10.53 22.48 4.35
C GLU A 173 9.50 23.32 5.13
N GLU A 174 8.63 24.04 4.44
CA GLU A 174 7.56 24.81 5.07
C GLU A 174 6.54 23.88 5.73
N ILE A 175 6.21 22.77 5.05
CA ILE A 175 5.34 21.72 5.57
C ILE A 175 5.94 21.12 6.85
N VAL A 176 7.23 20.78 6.83
CA VAL A 176 7.96 20.27 8.00
C VAL A 176 7.88 21.25 9.16
N ARG A 177 8.33 22.50 8.96
CA ARG A 177 8.32 23.53 10.02
C ARG A 177 6.93 23.77 10.58
N GLY A 178 5.89 23.80 9.72
CA GLY A 178 4.51 24.00 10.14
C GLY A 178 3.94 22.82 10.93
N ALA A 179 4.27 21.58 10.55
CA ALA A 179 3.88 20.38 11.28
C ALA A 179 4.60 20.26 12.64
N GLU A 180 5.90 20.57 12.70
CA GLU A 180 6.67 20.60 13.94
C GLU A 180 6.15 21.66 14.92
N LYS A 181 5.82 22.86 14.43
CA LYS A 181 5.19 23.93 15.23
C LYS A 181 3.83 23.51 15.81
N LEU A 182 3.14 22.56 15.17
CA LEU A 182 1.89 21.99 15.67
C LEU A 182 2.10 20.85 16.68
N GLY A 183 3.32 20.35 16.81
CA GLY A 183 3.69 19.33 17.78
C GLY A 183 3.90 17.93 17.20
N PHE A 184 4.07 17.80 15.88
CA PHE A 184 4.65 16.58 15.30
C PHE A 184 6.17 16.56 15.49
N GLU A 185 6.74 15.36 15.49
CA GLU A 185 8.13 15.10 15.08
C GLU A 185 8.05 14.60 13.64
N VAL A 186 8.69 15.28 12.68
CA VAL A 186 8.53 14.97 11.26
C VAL A 186 9.75 14.20 10.76
N VAL A 187 9.51 13.13 10.03
CA VAL A 187 10.54 12.42 9.26
C VAL A 187 10.20 12.52 7.78
N VAL A 188 11.13 13.00 6.98
CA VAL A 188 10.97 13.12 5.54
C VAL A 188 11.67 11.95 4.86
N SER A 189 10.99 11.30 3.93
CA SER A 189 11.61 10.27 3.10
C SER A 189 10.95 10.22 1.72
N GLU A 190 11.74 9.96 0.69
CA GLU A 190 11.23 9.82 -0.68
C GLU A 190 10.56 8.45 -0.92
N GLY A 191 10.92 7.45 -0.13
CA GLY A 191 10.71 6.04 -0.48
C GLY A 191 12.00 5.42 -0.98
N THR A 192 12.43 4.32 -0.36
CA THR A 192 13.56 3.52 -0.85
C THR A 192 13.08 2.46 -1.84
N HIS A 193 13.98 1.95 -2.69
CA HIS A 193 13.67 0.81 -3.54
C HIS A 193 13.42 -0.46 -2.70
N GLU A 194 14.10 -0.55 -1.56
CA GLU A 194 13.96 -1.62 -0.56
C GLU A 194 12.72 -1.43 0.31
N VAL A 195 12.00 -2.54 0.57
CA VAL A 195 10.76 -2.53 1.36
C VAL A 195 11.05 -2.45 2.85
N ALA A 196 12.00 -3.24 3.36
CA ALA A 196 12.23 -3.39 4.79
C ALA A 196 12.59 -2.07 5.50
N PRO A 197 13.56 -1.25 5.02
CA PRO A 197 13.90 0.01 5.68
C PRO A 197 12.73 1.01 5.72
N PHE A 198 11.93 1.05 4.65
CA PHE A 198 10.79 1.94 4.61
C PHE A 198 9.63 1.43 5.47
N ALA A 199 9.45 0.11 5.56
CA ALA A 199 8.48 -0.52 6.43
C ALA A 199 8.79 -0.25 7.91
N GLU A 200 10.07 -0.34 8.30
CA GLU A 200 10.55 0.06 9.63
C GLU A 200 10.28 1.54 9.91
N LEU A 201 10.62 2.42 8.97
CA LEU A 201 10.37 3.84 9.10
C LEU A 201 8.88 4.15 9.27
N ALA A 202 8.02 3.59 8.41
CA ALA A 202 6.57 3.75 8.48
C ALA A 202 6.00 3.19 9.80
N ASN A 203 6.46 2.02 10.25
CA ASN A 203 6.04 1.42 11.51
C ASN A 203 6.45 2.24 12.73
N SER A 204 7.55 2.99 12.62
CA SER A 204 8.02 3.89 13.66
C SER A 204 7.23 5.21 13.78
N CYS A 205 6.35 5.51 12.81
CA CYS A 205 5.53 6.71 12.79
C CYS A 205 4.10 6.48 13.29
N ASP A 206 3.38 7.56 13.62
CA ASP A 206 1.97 7.53 14.04
C ASP A 206 1.04 8.07 12.95
N ALA A 207 1.60 8.82 12.00
CA ALA A 207 0.92 9.29 10.81
C ALA A 207 1.83 9.16 9.59
N ILE A 208 1.22 8.96 8.42
CA ILE A 208 1.86 9.04 7.11
C ILE A 208 1.13 10.06 6.25
N MET A 209 1.87 10.87 5.52
CA MET A 209 1.34 11.92 4.65
C MET A 209 2.06 11.92 3.32
N GLY A 210 1.32 12.13 2.24
CA GLY A 210 1.89 12.28 0.91
C GLY A 210 0.87 12.82 -0.08
N VAL A 211 1.36 13.35 -1.21
CA VAL A 211 0.52 13.53 -2.39
C VAL A 211 0.09 12.16 -2.89
N HIS A 212 -1.16 12.06 -3.35
CA HIS A 212 -1.73 10.84 -3.90
C HIS A 212 -0.74 10.10 -4.82
N GLY A 213 -0.49 8.83 -4.55
CA GLY A 213 0.44 7.99 -5.31
C GLY A 213 0.89 6.75 -4.54
N ALA A 214 1.67 5.89 -5.21
CA ALA A 214 2.06 4.57 -4.70
C ALA A 214 2.85 4.60 -3.38
N GLY A 215 3.51 5.70 -3.02
CA GLY A 215 4.18 5.83 -1.73
C GLY A 215 3.25 5.65 -0.54
N LEU A 216 1.97 6.04 -0.67
CA LEU A 216 0.96 5.90 0.40
C LEU A 216 0.60 4.43 0.70
N THR A 217 0.94 3.48 -0.17
CA THR A 217 0.76 2.04 0.08
C THR A 217 1.49 1.59 1.36
N ASN A 218 2.55 2.31 1.75
CA ASN A 218 3.25 2.07 3.02
C ASN A 218 2.41 2.31 4.28
N MET A 219 1.17 2.80 4.14
CA MET A 219 0.20 2.80 5.23
C MET A 219 -0.04 1.39 5.82
N VAL A 220 0.22 0.31 5.07
CA VAL A 220 0.17 -1.08 5.55
C VAL A 220 1.05 -1.31 6.78
N PHE A 221 2.14 -0.55 6.93
CA PHE A 221 3.07 -0.70 8.04
C PHE A 221 2.79 0.27 9.20
N VAL A 222 1.89 1.24 9.01
CA VAL A 222 1.52 2.19 10.06
C VAL A 222 0.71 1.46 11.14
N PRO A 223 1.04 1.63 12.44
CA PRO A 223 0.31 0.98 13.51
C PRO A 223 -1.17 1.38 13.54
N THR A 224 -2.03 0.46 14.00
CA THR A 224 -3.47 0.72 14.18
C THR A 224 -3.70 1.93 15.10
N GLY A 225 -4.79 2.68 14.86
CA GLY A 225 -5.04 3.97 15.52
C GLY A 225 -4.20 5.13 14.96
N GLY A 226 -3.34 4.87 13.97
CA GLY A 226 -2.59 5.88 13.23
C GLY A 226 -3.42 6.64 12.20
N VAL A 227 -2.78 7.55 11.48
CA VAL A 227 -3.43 8.45 10.53
C VAL A 227 -2.78 8.39 9.14
N VAL A 228 -3.60 8.32 8.10
CA VAL A 228 -3.18 8.53 6.71
C VAL A 228 -3.71 9.87 6.24
N ILE A 229 -2.82 10.77 5.82
CA ILE A 229 -3.16 12.06 5.23
C ILE A 229 -2.85 12.02 3.74
N GLN A 230 -3.89 11.97 2.91
CA GLN A 230 -3.73 12.02 1.48
C GLN A 230 -3.99 13.44 0.97
N VAL A 231 -2.96 14.02 0.33
CA VAL A 231 -3.11 15.26 -0.43
C VAL A 231 -3.54 14.89 -1.85
N VAL A 232 -4.74 15.32 -2.25
CA VAL A 232 -5.35 15.00 -3.54
C VAL A 232 -5.07 16.16 -4.51
N PRO A 233 -4.35 15.91 -5.63
CA PRO A 233 -4.09 16.92 -6.64
C PRO A 233 -5.37 17.38 -7.38
N LEU A 234 -5.26 18.42 -8.20
CA LEU A 234 -6.35 18.84 -9.09
C LEU A 234 -6.68 17.75 -10.12
N GLY A 235 -7.75 17.98 -10.86
CA GLY A 235 -8.19 17.08 -11.93
C GLY A 235 -9.28 16.11 -11.49
N GLY A 236 -10.04 16.44 -10.45
CA GLY A 236 -11.14 15.63 -9.90
C GLY A 236 -10.74 14.16 -9.67
N LEU A 237 -9.66 14.00 -8.91
CA LEU A 237 -9.06 12.72 -8.55
C LEU A 237 -9.76 12.05 -7.35
N GLU A 238 -11.02 12.39 -7.06
CA GLU A 238 -11.77 11.81 -5.93
C GLU A 238 -11.96 10.30 -6.07
N PHE A 239 -12.14 9.81 -7.30
CA PHE A 239 -12.28 8.37 -7.56
C PHE A 239 -11.00 7.62 -7.17
N VAL A 240 -9.81 8.15 -7.53
CA VAL A 240 -8.53 7.51 -7.15
C VAL A 240 -8.20 7.68 -5.67
N ALA A 241 -8.74 8.70 -5.00
CA ALA A 241 -8.62 8.81 -3.54
C ALA A 241 -9.32 7.63 -2.83
N GLY A 242 -10.31 7.01 -3.48
CA GLY A 242 -10.98 5.79 -3.02
C GLY A 242 -10.02 4.64 -2.70
N TYR A 243 -8.95 4.48 -3.51
CA TYR A 243 -7.95 3.42 -3.35
C TYR A 243 -7.18 3.46 -2.02
N PHE A 244 -7.24 4.56 -1.29
CA PHE A 244 -6.63 4.66 0.04
C PHE A 244 -7.66 4.92 1.14
N ARG A 245 -8.82 5.54 0.82
CA ARG A 245 -9.84 5.89 1.82
C ARG A 245 -10.45 4.69 2.52
N GLY A 246 -10.98 3.73 1.75
CA GLY A 246 -11.58 2.51 2.28
C GLY A 246 -10.53 1.64 2.96
N PRO A 247 -9.46 1.26 2.24
CA PRO A 247 -8.37 0.44 2.77
C PRO A 247 -7.75 0.97 4.07
N SER A 248 -7.54 2.29 4.21
CA SER A 248 -7.03 2.86 5.47
C SER A 248 -7.94 2.52 6.66
N ARG A 249 -9.27 2.59 6.47
CA ARG A 249 -10.24 2.31 7.54
C ARG A 249 -10.25 0.83 7.88
N ASP A 250 -10.17 -0.02 6.87
CA ASP A 250 -10.15 -1.48 7.03
C ASP A 250 -8.86 -1.94 7.74
N MET A 251 -7.76 -1.18 7.60
CA MET A 251 -6.51 -1.36 8.35
C MET A 251 -6.54 -0.74 9.77
N GLY A 252 -7.67 -0.19 10.22
CA GLY A 252 -7.80 0.44 11.54
C GLY A 252 -7.11 1.81 11.64
N LEU A 253 -6.92 2.50 10.51
CA LEU A 253 -6.32 3.84 10.44
C LEU A 253 -7.39 4.92 10.21
N ARG A 254 -7.10 6.13 10.69
CA ARG A 254 -7.89 7.31 10.34
C ARG A 254 -7.42 7.90 9.03
N TYR A 255 -8.28 7.89 8.02
CA TYR A 255 -8.04 8.60 6.78
C TYR A 255 -8.46 10.08 6.86
N LEU A 256 -7.58 10.96 6.42
CA LEU A 256 -7.81 12.39 6.23
C LEU A 256 -7.47 12.79 4.79
N GLU A 257 -8.42 13.40 4.11
CA GLU A 257 -8.23 13.94 2.77
C GLU A 257 -8.00 15.44 2.83
N TYR A 258 -7.02 15.91 2.06
CA TYR A 258 -6.82 17.32 1.79
C TYR A 258 -6.80 17.56 0.29
N ARG A 259 -7.77 18.31 -0.21
CA ARG A 259 -7.83 18.69 -1.63
C ARG A 259 -7.15 20.02 -1.83
N ILE A 260 -6.24 20.07 -2.79
CA ILE A 260 -5.53 21.30 -3.12
C ILE A 260 -6.44 22.24 -3.92
N THR A 261 -6.17 23.54 -3.87
CA THR A 261 -6.76 24.52 -4.81
C THR A 261 -5.81 24.80 -5.98
N PRO A 262 -6.27 25.51 -7.03
CA PRO A 262 -5.38 26.00 -8.08
C PRO A 262 -4.13 26.73 -7.57
N GLU A 263 -4.25 27.51 -6.49
CA GLU A 263 -3.14 28.26 -5.89
C GLU A 263 -2.07 27.35 -5.25
N GLU A 264 -2.42 26.12 -4.91
CA GLU A 264 -1.52 25.13 -4.33
C GLU A 264 -0.94 24.17 -5.39
N SER A 265 -1.25 24.38 -6.68
CA SER A 265 -0.80 23.57 -7.80
C SER A 265 0.20 24.34 -8.65
N THR A 266 1.31 23.69 -9.05
CA THR A 266 2.26 24.31 -9.99
C THR A 266 1.68 24.50 -11.39
N LEU A 267 0.50 23.96 -11.69
CA LEU A 267 -0.19 24.21 -12.95
C LEU A 267 -0.53 25.70 -13.12
N ILE A 268 -0.69 26.46 -12.02
CA ILE A 268 -1.01 27.90 -12.07
C ILE A 268 0.10 28.73 -12.74
N ASN A 269 1.32 28.20 -12.75
CA ASN A 269 2.48 28.81 -13.40
C ASN A 269 2.68 28.32 -14.84
N GLN A 270 1.92 27.29 -15.26
CA GLN A 270 2.07 26.63 -16.55
C GLN A 270 0.93 27.00 -17.52
N TYR A 271 -0.24 27.37 -16.99
CA TYR A 271 -1.44 27.63 -17.77
C TYR A 271 -2.16 28.90 -17.27
N PRO A 272 -2.82 29.66 -18.17
CA PRO A 272 -3.66 30.76 -17.75
C PRO A 272 -4.89 30.26 -16.97
N ARG A 273 -5.48 31.13 -16.13
CA ARG A 273 -6.53 30.73 -15.17
C ARG A 273 -7.83 30.23 -15.81
N ASP A 274 -8.12 30.68 -17.02
CA ASP A 274 -9.27 30.29 -17.83
C ASP A 274 -9.05 28.99 -18.62
N HIS A 275 -7.81 28.46 -18.64
CA HIS A 275 -7.48 27.24 -19.35
C HIS A 275 -8.32 26.04 -18.88
N PRO A 276 -8.75 25.12 -19.78
CA PRO A 276 -9.57 23.94 -19.44
C PRO A 276 -8.99 23.05 -18.34
N ILE A 277 -7.68 23.12 -18.09
CA ILE A 277 -7.06 22.40 -16.96
C ILE A 277 -7.61 22.80 -15.59
N PHE A 278 -8.14 24.02 -15.47
CA PHE A 278 -8.82 24.51 -14.27
C PHE A 278 -10.34 24.54 -14.44
N THR A 279 -10.82 24.94 -15.62
CA THR A 279 -12.24 25.24 -15.86
C THR A 279 -13.06 24.04 -16.34
N ASP A 280 -12.43 23.07 -17.01
CA ASP A 280 -13.08 21.82 -17.46
C ASP A 280 -12.19 20.57 -17.24
N PRO A 281 -11.95 20.16 -15.97
CA PRO A 281 -11.22 18.94 -15.69
C PRO A 281 -11.89 17.69 -16.26
N ASN A 282 -13.23 17.66 -16.36
CA ASN A 282 -13.95 16.50 -16.86
C ASN A 282 -13.75 16.31 -18.37
N GLY A 283 -13.66 17.38 -19.15
CA GLY A 283 -13.28 17.33 -20.56
C GLY A 283 -11.85 16.83 -20.80
N ILE A 284 -10.93 16.98 -19.84
CA ILE A 284 -9.61 16.35 -19.89
C ILE A 284 -9.72 14.85 -19.57
N LYS A 285 -10.50 14.48 -18.55
CA LYS A 285 -10.69 13.07 -18.17
C LYS A 285 -11.38 12.25 -19.27
N SER A 286 -12.34 12.85 -19.98
CA SER A 286 -13.11 12.16 -21.02
C SER A 286 -12.25 11.73 -22.22
N LYS A 287 -11.06 12.32 -22.37
CA LYS A 287 -10.04 11.92 -23.36
C LYS A 287 -9.26 10.67 -22.96
N GLY A 288 -9.53 10.09 -21.79
CA GLY A 288 -8.95 8.84 -21.32
C GLY A 288 -7.82 9.01 -20.30
N TRP A 289 -7.34 7.86 -19.80
CA TRP A 289 -6.38 7.78 -18.69
C TRP A 289 -5.06 8.51 -18.98
N GLU A 290 -4.50 8.38 -20.17
CA GLU A 290 -3.21 9.02 -20.50
C GLU A 290 -3.31 10.55 -20.47
N SER A 291 -4.42 11.12 -20.95
CA SER A 291 -4.64 12.57 -20.90
C SER A 291 -4.78 13.07 -19.47
N LEU A 292 -5.50 12.33 -18.61
CA LEU A 292 -5.64 12.65 -17.18
C LEU A 292 -4.29 12.56 -16.47
N LYS A 293 -3.55 11.48 -16.72
CA LYS A 293 -2.25 11.21 -16.10
C LYS A 293 -1.24 12.28 -16.47
N ASP A 294 -1.10 12.58 -17.76
CA ASP A 294 -0.18 13.62 -18.24
C ASP A 294 -0.49 14.98 -17.59
N ALA A 295 -1.76 15.41 -17.62
CA ALA A 295 -2.16 16.71 -17.10
C ALA A 295 -2.02 16.84 -15.57
N TYR A 296 -2.52 15.86 -14.82
CA TYR A 296 -2.73 16.01 -13.37
C TYR A 296 -1.82 15.15 -12.49
N LEU A 297 -1.19 14.09 -13.03
CA LEU A 297 -0.31 13.19 -12.28
C LEU A 297 1.17 13.36 -12.63
N ASP A 298 1.50 13.86 -13.82
CA ASP A 298 2.87 14.03 -14.28
C ASP A 298 3.33 15.50 -14.28
N LYS A 299 2.49 16.43 -14.77
CA LYS A 299 2.84 17.87 -14.91
C LYS A 299 2.50 18.74 -13.70
N GLN A 300 1.95 18.17 -12.65
CA GLN A 300 1.52 18.90 -11.46
C GLN A 300 2.36 18.50 -10.24
N ASP A 301 2.93 19.50 -9.59
CA ASP A 301 3.49 19.43 -8.24
C ASP A 301 2.65 20.31 -7.29
N VAL A 302 2.86 20.15 -5.98
CA VAL A 302 2.03 20.74 -4.93
C VAL A 302 2.85 21.69 -4.06
N SER A 303 2.32 22.89 -3.84
CA SER A 303 2.78 23.84 -2.82
C SER A 303 1.66 24.04 -1.80
N LEU A 304 1.74 23.43 -0.63
CA LEU A 304 0.65 23.50 0.35
C LEU A 304 0.55 24.88 1.01
N ASP A 305 -0.66 25.44 1.05
CA ASP A 305 -0.94 26.61 1.89
C ASP A 305 -1.07 26.15 3.35
N MET A 306 -0.05 26.45 4.16
CA MET A 306 0.00 26.02 5.54
C MET A 306 -1.11 26.62 6.43
N LYS A 307 -1.71 27.76 6.07
CA LYS A 307 -2.87 28.30 6.80
C LYS A 307 -4.10 27.41 6.58
N ARG A 308 -4.32 26.98 5.34
CA ARG A 308 -5.43 26.07 4.96
C ARG A 308 -5.18 24.62 5.37
N PHE A 309 -3.93 24.18 5.37
CA PHE A 309 -3.57 22.80 5.70
C PHE A 309 -3.51 22.51 7.21
N ARG A 310 -3.20 23.53 8.02
CA ARG A 310 -3.07 23.41 9.50
C ARG A 310 -4.24 22.70 10.20
N PRO A 311 -5.53 22.92 9.87
CA PRO A 311 -6.64 22.18 10.46
C PRO A 311 -6.56 20.66 10.25
N THR A 312 -6.07 20.19 9.11
CA THR A 312 -5.89 18.76 8.81
C THR A 312 -4.86 18.13 9.74
N LEU A 313 -3.71 18.79 9.93
CA LEU A 313 -2.67 18.36 10.87
C LEU A 313 -3.18 18.34 12.31
N LYS A 314 -3.96 19.34 12.73
CA LYS A 314 -4.59 19.36 14.06
C LYS A 314 -5.55 18.17 14.27
N LYS A 315 -6.36 17.84 13.26
CA LYS A 315 -7.26 16.66 13.30
C LYS A 315 -6.46 15.36 13.46
N ALA A 316 -5.34 15.22 12.76
CA ALA A 316 -4.46 14.06 12.88
C ALA A 316 -3.89 13.92 14.31
N ILE A 317 -3.32 15.00 14.87
CA ILE A 317 -2.79 15.01 16.24
C ILE A 317 -3.89 14.66 17.26
N ALA A 318 -5.07 15.26 17.13
CA ALA A 318 -6.19 15.00 18.04
C ALA A 318 -6.61 13.53 18.00
N HIS A 319 -6.65 12.91 16.82
CA HIS A 319 -6.95 11.48 16.67
C HIS A 319 -5.91 10.61 17.39
N ILE A 320 -4.62 10.83 17.12
CA ILE A 320 -3.53 10.04 17.70
C ILE A 320 -3.51 10.17 19.23
N ARG A 321 -3.70 11.39 19.76
CA ARG A 321 -3.79 11.62 21.21
C ARG A 321 -4.98 10.89 21.82
N LYS A 322 -6.13 10.89 21.15
CA LYS A 322 -7.33 10.16 21.60
C LYS A 322 -7.08 8.65 21.61
N ALA A 323 -6.44 8.11 20.57
CA ALA A 323 -6.10 6.68 20.49
C ALA A 323 -5.19 6.26 21.66
N ARG A 324 -4.12 7.02 21.92
CA ARG A 324 -3.21 6.81 23.06
C ARG A 324 -3.91 6.89 24.41
N ALA A 325 -4.78 7.89 24.61
CA ALA A 325 -5.51 8.06 25.87
C ALA A 325 -6.49 6.89 26.14
N LYS A 326 -7.18 6.39 25.11
CA LYS A 326 -8.12 5.27 25.25
C LYS A 326 -7.42 3.99 25.73
N ALA A 327 -6.23 3.71 25.22
CA ALA A 327 -5.44 2.55 25.64
C ALA A 327 -5.00 2.66 27.11
N ASN A 328 -4.54 3.85 27.54
CA ASN A 328 -4.13 4.07 28.93
C ASN A 328 -5.30 3.91 29.92
N ALA A 329 -6.52 4.27 29.52
CA ALA A 329 -7.71 4.10 30.37
C ALA A 329 -8.21 2.64 30.42
N GLY A 330 -8.01 1.86 29.35
CA GLY A 330 -8.43 0.45 29.29
C GLY A 330 -7.47 -0.54 29.96
N GLY A 331 -6.20 -0.16 30.15
CA GLY A 331 -5.17 -1.01 30.78
C GLY A 331 -5.18 -1.03 32.31
N GLY A 332 -6.03 -0.23 32.97
CA GLY A 332 -6.11 -0.15 34.43
C GLY A 332 -7.14 -1.09 35.09
N GLY A 333 -7.72 -2.02 34.32
CA GLY A 333 -8.87 -2.84 34.75
C GLY A 333 -8.60 -4.28 35.13
N ASN A 334 -7.35 -4.77 35.10
CA ASN A 334 -6.99 -6.12 35.56
C ASN A 334 -5.80 -6.02 36.53
N ASN A 335 -6.12 -5.74 37.80
CA ASN A 335 -5.32 -6.11 38.96
C ASN A 335 -6.26 -6.81 39.94
#